data_AF-A0A6V7R9B5-F1
#
_entry.id   AF-A0A6V7R9B5-F1
#
_cell.length_a   1.000
_cell.length_b   1.000
_cell.length_c   1.000
_cell.angle_alpha   90.00
_cell.angle_beta   90.00
_cell.angle_gamma   90.00
#
_symmetry.space_group_name_H-M   'P 1'
#
loop_
_entity.id
_entity.type
_entity.pdbx_description
1 polymer ?
#
loop_
_entity_poly.entity_id
_entity_poly.type
_entity_poly.pdbx_seq_one_letter_code
_entity_poly.pdbx_strand_id
1 'polypeptide(L)'
;MNNKKFNLPILVSEWRVIYKPLPLMSKKGLTHFLATDLIETSTSFSDTCLSEYKTEKHEYTLPVDLDYYIDDYGWKMLKNYYMHQKKSWSYPEIEKVSEYIVYLPYAIEEEKNKMFLVEESTGMKKKISKKNKLYELLQRG
;
A
#
# COMPACT_ATOMS: atom_id res chain seq x y z
N MET A 1 -1.16 6.60 -29.54
CA MET A 1 -0.94 7.07 -28.16
C MET A 1 -0.06 6.04 -27.49
N ASN A 2 1.15 6.42 -27.05
CA ASN A 2 2.01 5.51 -26.29
C ASN A 2 1.51 5.48 -24.85
N ASN A 3 0.65 4.51 -24.52
CA ASN A 3 0.37 4.21 -23.13
C ASN A 3 1.63 3.56 -22.54
N LYS A 4 2.43 4.34 -21.82
CA LYS A 4 3.54 3.79 -21.04
C LYS A 4 2.93 2.95 -19.91
N LYS A 5 3.27 1.66 -19.90
CA LYS A 5 2.88 0.70 -18.87
C LYS A 5 4.09 0.31 -18.06
N PHE A 6 3.91 0.18 -16.76
CA PHE A 6 4.98 -0.13 -15.82
C PHE A 6 4.43 -0.77 -14.56
N ASN A 7 5.28 -1.42 -13.79
CA ASN A 7 4.94 -1.91 -12.47
C ASN A 7 5.35 -0.89 -11.41
N LEU A 8 4.44 -0.60 -10.49
CA LEU A 8 4.71 0.12 -9.26
C LEU A 8 5.01 -0.90 -8.14
N PRO A 9 6.23 -0.93 -7.59
CA PRO A 9 6.55 -1.79 -6.46
C PRO A 9 5.87 -1.29 -5.18
N ILE A 10 5.08 -2.17 -4.57
CA ILE A 10 4.38 -1.93 -3.31
C ILE A 10 4.88 -2.99 -2.32
N LEU A 11 5.25 -2.56 -1.11
CA LEU A 11 5.48 -3.52 -0.04
C LEU A 11 4.17 -3.80 0.67
N VAL A 12 3.84 -5.07 0.80
CA VAL A 12 2.69 -5.54 1.57
C VAL A 12 3.21 -6.18 2.84
N SER A 13 2.70 -5.73 3.97
CA SER A 13 2.99 -6.33 5.28
C SER A 13 1.70 -6.91 5.88
N GLU A 14 1.81 -8.14 6.36
CA GLU A 14 0.73 -8.86 7.04
C GLU A 14 0.91 -8.75 8.54
N TRP A 15 -0.15 -8.37 9.24
CA TRP A 15 -0.14 -8.13 10.67
C TRP A 15 -1.27 -8.89 11.36
N ARG A 16 -0.94 -9.52 12.47
CA ARG A 16 -1.93 -10.11 13.38
C ARG A 16 -2.16 -9.15 14.53
N VAL A 17 -3.43 -8.81 14.76
CA VAL A 17 -3.85 -7.96 15.87
C VAL A 17 -4.80 -8.72 16.77
N ILE A 18 -4.43 -8.87 18.04
CA ILE A 18 -5.26 -9.46 19.08
C ILE A 18 -5.71 -8.36 20.02
N TYR A 19 -7.02 -8.20 20.18
CA TYR A 19 -7.59 -7.10 20.95
C TYR A 19 -8.89 -7.53 21.67
N LYS A 20 -9.26 -6.80 22.72
CA LYS A 20 -10.52 -7.00 23.45
C LYS A 20 -11.51 -5.90 23.05
N PRO A 21 -12.64 -6.22 22.40
CA PRO A 21 -13.60 -5.20 21.98
C PRO A 21 -14.31 -4.54 23.17
N LEU A 22 -14.76 -5.33 24.15
CA LEU A 22 -15.50 -4.89 25.32
C LEU A 22 -15.05 -5.64 26.58
N PRO A 23 -15.24 -5.08 27.80
CA PRO A 23 -14.70 -5.63 29.04
C PRO A 23 -15.09 -7.09 29.35
N LEU A 24 -16.26 -7.56 28.89
CA LEU A 24 -16.76 -8.91 29.15
C LEU A 24 -16.64 -9.86 27.95
N MET A 25 -16.10 -9.38 26.83
CA MET A 25 -15.89 -10.22 25.64
C MET A 25 -14.52 -10.90 25.66
N SER A 26 -14.41 -12.05 25.00
CA SER A 26 -13.11 -12.66 24.71
C SER A 26 -12.27 -11.78 23.78
N LYS A 27 -10.95 -12.00 23.81
CA LYS A 27 -10.04 -11.40 22.83
C LYS A 27 -10.40 -11.92 21.42
N LYS A 28 -10.29 -11.04 20.43
CA LYS A 28 -10.44 -11.36 19.00
C LYS A 28 -9.10 -11.17 18.31
N GLY A 29 -8.69 -12.13 17.49
CA GLY A 29 -7.57 -12.01 16.56
C GLY A 29 -8.07 -11.66 15.17
N LEU A 30 -7.46 -10.67 14.53
CA LEU A 30 -7.72 -10.30 13.14
C LEU A 30 -6.41 -10.11 12.39
N THR A 31 -6.40 -10.53 11.12
CA THR A 31 -5.30 -10.23 10.19
C THR A 31 -5.59 -8.94 9.45
N HIS A 32 -4.57 -8.09 9.30
CA HIS A 32 -4.58 -6.87 8.51
C HIS A 32 -3.47 -6.93 7.48
N PHE A 33 -3.74 -6.42 6.28
CA PHE A 33 -2.72 -6.16 5.28
C PHE A 33 -2.52 -4.65 5.19
N LEU A 34 -1.27 -4.21 5.26
CA LEU A 34 -0.90 -2.83 4.98
C LEU A 34 -0.11 -2.79 3.68
N ALA A 35 -0.50 -1.90 2.79
CA ALA A 35 0.18 -1.67 1.51
C ALA A 35 0.94 -0.35 1.59
N THR A 36 2.24 -0.40 1.34
CA THR A 36 3.15 0.75 1.35
C THR A 36 3.63 1.02 -0.07
N ASP A 37 3.27 2.20 -0.59
CA ASP A 37 3.87 2.75 -1.80
C ASP A 37 5.32 3.13 -1.50
N LEU A 38 6.27 2.42 -2.11
CA LEU A 38 7.70 2.60 -1.86
C LEU A 38 8.29 3.83 -2.57
N ILE A 39 7.54 4.49 -3.45
CA ILE A 39 7.97 5.71 -4.13
C ILE A 39 7.49 6.93 -3.35
N GLU A 40 6.22 6.95 -2.97
CA GLU A 40 5.61 8.05 -2.22
C GLU A 40 5.72 7.87 -0.68
N THR A 41 6.23 6.73 -0.21
CA THR A 41 6.41 6.38 1.22
C THR A 41 5.11 6.49 2.03
N SER A 42 3.98 6.14 1.39
CA SER A 42 2.65 6.20 1.99
C SER A 42 2.12 4.81 2.26
N THR A 43 1.59 4.59 3.47
CA THR A 43 1.04 3.30 3.90
C THR A 43 -0.47 3.40 4.11
N SER A 44 -1.22 2.45 3.57
CA SER A 44 -2.67 2.35 3.72
C SER A 44 -3.10 0.93 4.12
N PHE A 45 -4.33 0.81 4.64
CA PHE A 45 -4.96 -0.50 4.79
C PHE A 45 -5.26 -1.08 3.40
N SER A 46 -5.06 -2.39 3.25
CA SER A 46 -5.50 -3.15 2.09
C SER A 46 -6.55 -4.16 2.53
N ASP A 47 -7.70 -4.13 1.87
CA ASP A 47 -8.82 -5.04 2.15
C ASP A 47 -8.58 -6.45 1.58
N THR A 48 -7.55 -6.62 0.75
CA THR A 48 -7.26 -7.88 0.05
C THR A 48 -5.80 -8.29 0.15
N CYS A 49 -5.55 -9.60 0.10
CA CYS A 49 -4.20 -10.11 -0.04
C CYS A 49 -3.74 -9.88 -1.48
N LEU A 50 -2.75 -9.02 -1.69
CA LEU A 50 -2.21 -8.71 -3.03
C LEU A 50 -1.19 -9.75 -3.54
N SER A 51 -1.17 -10.96 -2.97
CA SER A 51 -0.16 -11.97 -3.29
C SER A 51 -0.14 -12.41 -4.76
N GLU A 52 -1.24 -12.24 -5.49
CA GLU A 52 -1.32 -12.49 -6.94
C GLU A 52 -0.44 -11.55 -7.77
N TYR A 53 -0.03 -10.40 -7.22
CA TYR A 53 0.82 -9.41 -7.88
C TYR A 53 2.31 -9.57 -7.54
N LYS A 54 2.73 -10.70 -6.96
CA LYS A 54 4.16 -10.97 -6.70
C LYS A 54 5.01 -11.05 -7.96
N THR A 55 4.39 -11.29 -9.11
CA THR A 55 5.07 -11.36 -10.41
C THR A 55 4.82 -10.08 -11.19
N GLU A 56 5.87 -9.52 -11.78
CA GLU A 56 5.79 -8.37 -12.67
C GLU A 56 4.92 -8.67 -13.90
N LYS A 57 4.06 -7.72 -14.28
CA LYS A 57 3.20 -7.84 -15.48
C LYS A 57 3.74 -7.08 -16.68
N HIS A 58 4.56 -6.06 -16.45
CA HIS A 58 5.20 -5.27 -17.49
C HIS A 58 6.72 -5.39 -17.43
N GLU A 59 7.40 -5.05 -18.53
CA GLU A 59 8.86 -5.08 -18.61
C GLU A 59 9.52 -4.01 -17.73
N TYR A 60 8.87 -2.85 -17.59
CA TYR A 60 9.39 -1.72 -16.84
C TYR A 60 8.86 -1.73 -15.41
N THR A 61 9.76 -1.79 -14.44
CA THR A 61 9.43 -1.65 -13.02
C THR A 61 10.07 -0.38 -12.49
N LEU A 62 9.29 0.45 -11.80
CA LEU A 62 9.81 1.68 -11.23
C LEU A 62 10.81 1.39 -10.11
N PRO A 63 11.87 2.19 -9.97
CA PRO A 63 12.88 1.97 -8.94
C PRO A 63 12.29 2.19 -7.53
N VAL A 64 12.79 1.39 -6.58
CA VAL A 64 12.37 1.39 -5.17
C VAL A 64 13.35 2.21 -4.33
N ASP A 65 12.83 2.96 -3.36
CA ASP A 65 13.60 3.51 -2.25
C ASP A 65 13.18 2.77 -0.97
N LEU A 66 14.13 2.07 -0.32
CA LEU A 66 13.84 1.18 0.82
C LEU A 66 14.10 1.85 2.18
N ASP A 67 14.44 3.14 2.21
CA ASP A 67 14.67 3.88 3.47
C ASP A 67 13.35 4.26 4.19
N TYR A 68 12.45 3.29 4.35
CA TYR A 68 11.16 3.45 5.04
C TYR A 68 11.01 2.43 6.18
N TYR A 69 10.82 2.93 7.41
CA TYR A 69 10.70 2.10 8.63
C TYR A 69 9.31 1.46 8.77
N ILE A 70 9.01 0.51 7.90
CA ILE A 70 7.69 -0.13 7.74
C ILE A 70 7.14 -0.64 9.08
N ASP A 71 8.00 -1.25 9.90
CA ASP A 71 7.58 -1.88 11.15
C ASP A 71 7.05 -0.86 12.15
N ASP A 72 7.75 0.27 12.31
CA ASP A 72 7.34 1.34 13.22
C ASP A 72 6.07 2.03 12.72
N TYR A 73 6.01 2.33 11.41
CA TYR A 73 4.84 2.96 10.80
C TYR A 73 3.60 2.06 10.85
N GLY A 74 3.73 0.80 10.44
CA GLY A 74 2.64 -0.17 10.42
C GLY A 74 2.11 -0.44 11.82
N TRP A 75 3.01 -0.66 12.79
CA TRP A 75 2.61 -0.86 14.17
C TRP A 75 1.90 0.37 14.76
N LYS A 76 2.43 1.58 14.54
CA LYS A 76 1.80 2.83 15.00
C LYS A 76 0.43 3.04 14.37
N MET A 77 0.29 2.77 13.08
CA MET A 77 -0.96 2.88 12.35
C MET A 77 -2.03 1.95 12.92
N LEU A 78 -1.70 0.66 13.11
CA LEU A 78 -2.60 -0.33 13.70
C LEU A 78 -2.95 0.01 15.16
N LYS A 79 -1.96 0.37 15.97
CA LYS A 79 -2.20 0.80 17.36
C LYS A 79 -3.20 1.95 17.40
N ASN A 80 -2.97 3.00 16.61
CA ASN A 80 -3.83 4.18 16.61
C ASN A 80 -5.25 3.85 16.12
N TYR A 81 -5.36 3.01 15.09
CA TYR A 81 -6.65 2.52 14.61
C TYR A 81 -7.43 1.80 15.72
N TYR A 82 -6.80 0.86 16.43
CA TYR A 82 -7.47 0.09 17.47
C TYR A 82 -7.77 0.89 18.74
N MET A 83 -6.87 1.78 19.15
CA MET A 83 -7.03 2.58 20.37
C MET A 83 -8.03 3.71 20.18
N HIS A 84 -8.01 4.40 19.04
CA HIS A 84 -8.77 5.64 18.85
C HIS A 84 -10.01 5.49 17.97
N GLN A 85 -9.94 4.69 16.90
CA GLN A 85 -11.07 4.53 15.97
C GLN A 85 -11.96 3.38 16.41
N LYS A 86 -11.39 2.18 16.60
CA LYS A 86 -12.12 0.99 17.03
C LYS A 86 -12.44 0.99 18.52
N LYS A 87 -11.76 1.83 19.31
CA LYS A 87 -11.90 1.99 20.77
C LYS A 87 -11.84 0.65 21.51
N SER A 88 -10.77 -0.11 21.28
CA SER A 88 -10.55 -1.36 22.00
C SER A 88 -10.44 -1.12 23.51
N TRP A 89 -11.02 -2.05 24.28
CA TRP A 89 -10.96 -2.03 25.73
C TRP A 89 -9.61 -2.49 26.30
N SER A 90 -8.84 -3.26 25.53
CA SER A 90 -7.48 -3.64 25.90
C SER A 90 -6.47 -2.96 25.00
N TYR A 91 -5.25 -2.83 25.48
CA TYR A 91 -4.14 -2.54 24.60
C TYR A 91 -4.02 -3.67 23.55
N PRO A 92 -3.94 -3.36 22.25
CA PRO A 92 -3.85 -4.37 21.21
C PRO A 92 -2.45 -5.01 21.21
N GLU A 93 -2.40 -6.34 21.13
CA GLU A 93 -1.18 -7.08 20.82
C GLU A 93 -1.05 -7.13 19.30
N ILE A 94 0.05 -6.60 18.76
CA ILE A 94 0.28 -6.42 17.32
C ILE A 94 1.58 -7.12 16.96
N GLU A 95 1.52 -8.04 16.01
CA GLU A 95 2.65 -8.84 15.53
C GLU A 95 2.70 -8.81 14.00
N LYS A 96 3.88 -8.53 13.43
CA LYS A 96 4.10 -8.68 11.99
C LYS A 96 4.29 -10.16 11.68
N VAL A 97 3.45 -10.71 10.80
CA VAL A 97 3.46 -12.12 10.42
C VAL A 97 4.39 -12.34 9.23
N SER A 98 4.28 -11.50 8.21
CA SER A 98 5.05 -11.61 6.98
C SER A 98 5.11 -10.27 6.25
N GLU A 99 6.02 -10.18 5.28
CA GLU A 99 6.04 -9.08 4.32
C GLU A 99 6.52 -9.59 2.95
N TYR A 100 6.07 -8.94 1.89
CA TYR A 100 6.46 -9.26 0.52
C TYR A 100 6.24 -8.06 -0.40
N ILE A 101 7.07 -7.96 -1.44
CA ILE A 101 6.90 -6.97 -2.49
C ILE A 101 5.92 -7.52 -3.53
N VAL A 102 5.07 -6.62 -4.03
CA VAL A 102 4.21 -6.86 -5.18
C VAL A 102 4.42 -5.76 -6.22
N TYR A 103 4.04 -6.07 -7.45
CA TYR A 103 4.25 -5.25 -8.62
C TYR A 103 2.90 -4.92 -9.24
N LEU A 104 2.32 -3.79 -8.82
CA LEU A 104 1.01 -3.39 -9.32
C LEU A 104 1.12 -2.79 -10.73
N PRO A 105 0.31 -3.28 -11.70
CA PRO A 105 0.34 -2.77 -13.07
C PRO A 105 -0.34 -1.40 -13.17
N TYR A 106 0.37 -0.44 -13.74
CA TYR A 106 -0.13 0.91 -13.98
C TYR A 106 0.12 1.39 -15.41
N ALA A 107 -0.75 2.27 -15.87
CA ALA A 107 -0.61 3.02 -17.11
C ALA A 107 -0.63 4.53 -16.88
N ILE A 108 0.04 5.29 -17.75
CA ILE A 108 -0.19 6.74 -17.86
C ILE A 108 -1.20 7.00 -18.97
N GLU A 109 -2.22 7.77 -18.64
CA GLU A 109 -3.14 8.34 -19.61
C GLU A 109 -3.05 9.86 -19.61
N GLU A 110 -3.10 10.45 -20.81
CA GLU A 110 -3.19 11.90 -20.99
C GLU A 110 -4.55 12.26 -21.55
N GLU A 111 -5.32 13.05 -20.78
CA GLU A 111 -6.61 13.57 -21.19
C GLU A 111 -6.64 15.10 -20.99
N LYS A 112 -6.93 15.86 -22.06
CA LYS A 112 -7.10 17.32 -22.01
C LYS A 112 -5.92 18.04 -21.32
N ASN A 113 -4.68 17.69 -21.67
CA ASN A 113 -3.43 18.19 -21.07
C ASN A 113 -3.27 17.89 -19.56
N LYS A 114 -3.99 16.90 -19.04
CA LYS A 114 -3.82 16.38 -17.68
C LYS A 114 -3.34 14.93 -17.76
N MET A 115 -2.45 14.56 -16.85
CA MET A 115 -1.94 13.20 -16.76
C MET A 115 -2.56 12.46 -15.58
N PHE A 116 -2.86 11.20 -15.82
CA PHE A 116 -3.47 10.29 -14.87
C PHE A 116 -2.65 9.02 -14.78
N LEU A 117 -2.37 8.63 -13.54
CA LEU A 117 -1.92 7.31 -13.19
C LEU A 117 -3.16 6.42 -13.09
N VAL A 118 -3.22 5.34 -13.87
CA VAL A 118 -4.37 4.45 -13.94
C VAL A 118 -3.96 3.05 -13.49
N GLU A 119 -4.56 2.57 -12.40
CA GLU A 119 -4.35 1.20 -11.93
C GLU A 119 -5.11 0.23 -12.84
N GLU A 120 -4.45 -0.75 -13.43
CA GLU A 120 -5.10 -1.61 -14.43
C GLU A 120 -6.14 -2.57 -13.82
N SER A 121 -5.97 -2.98 -12.55
CA SER A 121 -6.86 -3.90 -11.84
C SER A 121 -8.23 -3.28 -11.53
N THR A 122 -8.25 -2.01 -11.13
CA THR A 122 -9.44 -1.30 -10.64
C THR A 122 -9.96 -0.24 -11.62
N GLY A 123 -9.12 0.20 -12.56
CA GLY A 123 -9.39 1.36 -13.43
C GLY A 123 -9.35 2.69 -12.69
N MET A 124 -8.93 2.71 -11.41
CA MET A 124 -8.86 3.93 -10.62
C MET A 124 -7.84 4.89 -11.21
N LYS A 125 -8.27 6.14 -11.43
CA LYS A 125 -7.43 7.22 -11.97
C LYS A 125 -7.01 8.18 -10.87
N LYS A 126 -5.70 8.33 -10.66
CA LYS A 126 -5.09 9.36 -9.81
C LYS A 126 -4.47 10.43 -10.70
N LYS A 127 -4.96 11.67 -10.60
CA LYS A 127 -4.34 12.79 -11.30
C LYS A 127 -2.93 13.02 -10.77
N ILE A 128 -1.93 13.03 -11.64
CA ILE A 128 -0.54 13.31 -11.29
C ILE A 128 -0.09 14.66 -11.85
N SER A 129 0.75 15.37 -11.10
CA SER A 129 1.36 16.62 -11.54
C SER A 129 2.77 16.38 -12.05
N LYS A 130 3.30 17.31 -12.86
CA LYS A 130 4.70 17.26 -13.33
C LYS A 130 5.75 17.32 -12.21
N LYS A 131 5.36 17.70 -10.99
CA LYS A 131 6.23 17.74 -9.81
C LYS A 131 6.17 16.47 -8.95
N ASN A 132 5.38 15.47 -9.35
CA ASN A 132 5.26 14.23 -8.60
C ASN A 132 6.48 13.34 -8.89
N LYS A 133 7.03 12.69 -7.85
CA LYS A 133 8.21 11.80 -7.94
C LYS A 133 7.99 10.66 -8.94
N LEU A 134 6.80 10.07 -9.02
CA LEU A 134 6.44 9.08 -10.04
C LEU A 134 6.60 9.66 -11.45
N TYR A 135 6.15 10.89 -11.68
CA TYR A 135 6.27 11.51 -12.99
C TYR A 135 7.73 11.70 -13.41
N GLU A 136 8.59 12.14 -12.49
CA GLU A 136 10.03 12.29 -12.76
C GLU A 136 10.70 10.95 -13.11
N LEU A 137 10.36 9.89 -12.38
CA LEU A 137 10.88 8.54 -12.63
C LEU A 137 10.41 8.00 -14.00
N LEU A 138 9.17 8.29 -14.40
CA LEU A 138 8.59 7.89 -15.68
C LEU A 138 9.16 8.64 -16.90
N GLN A 139 9.87 9.74 -16.68
CA GLN A 139 10.61 10.46 -17.73
C GLN A 139 12.02 9.89 -17.96
N ARG A 140 12.58 9.19 -16.96
CA ARG A 140 13.96 8.65 -17.00
C ARG A 140 14.03 7.23 -17.55
N GLY A 141 12.91 6.49 -17.50
CA GLY A 141 12.71 5.22 -18.21
C GLY A 141 11.97 5.41 -19.54
#